data_AF-A0A2K3DL79-F1
#
_entry.id   AF-A0A2K3DL79-F1
#
_cell.length_a   1.000
_cell.length_b   1.000
_cell.length_c   1.000
_cell.angle_alpha   90.00
_cell.angle_beta   90.00
_cell.angle_gamma   90.00
#
_symmetry.space_group_name_H-M   'P 1'
#
loop_
_entity.id
_entity.type
_entity.pdbx_description
1 polymer ?
#
loop_
_entity_poly.entity_id
_entity_poly.type
_entity_poly.pdbx_seq_one_letter_code
_entity_poly.pdbx_strand_id
1 'polypeptide(L)'
;MAERLIVLQTGIASAGARLAVLHLAFLVAAVWLKYVVGRIKPGGARLALAAPILMCSVAGPWMFDGTEEVLPRLSTLFIFSWLCTFKVLAFCIGRAPLREDMTVAQLAAIMMLPVFPKPESRSKEGPEGRLHDTAGSGAALAGRWVAKLVLLGLVVWLINSYGDDMHGAARHYLYAFGMYAFVGFLMDGPGAVAVEALGLQLVPTFDAPWLSTSLADFWGRRWNITTSSVLRTLVYDPIAEGRLLPDPAVAATGAAATGTGLTSGVNSRAASTAQLPGASAPEPADDTNADTDADTPNVNAKVRTDSAGPAAAATPKARVAQDGPTERRQAGGSSSGAAGGSSSRGAVGRPSMLRRQLGLHASFLVSGLVHEYLAWSITHIGWHWKWTLFFYMQAPLMTLEGLARRAWRRAGLPPPPRLLANLATVVVLEVMAYPLFFGFVETDTDLARRVVAAVSRNYQAALEPLRPLLAGAAAAALAGPGGAADASRQQQQEL
;
A
#
# COMPACT_ATOMS: atom_id res chain seq x y z
N MET A 1 -19.61 18.71 -24.54
CA MET A 1 -20.17 20.08 -24.46
C MET A 1 -20.43 20.52 -23.02
N ALA A 2 -21.05 19.68 -22.17
CA ALA A 2 -21.28 19.98 -20.74
C ALA A 2 -19.99 20.08 -19.89
N GLU A 3 -18.98 19.20 -20.06
CA GLU A 3 -17.71 19.34 -19.34
C GLU A 3 -16.93 20.59 -19.76
N ARG A 4 -16.90 20.91 -21.06
CA ARG A 4 -16.33 22.17 -21.53
C ARG A 4 -17.04 23.38 -20.93
N LEU A 5 -18.35 23.32 -20.71
CA LEU A 5 -19.10 24.35 -19.99
C LEU A 5 -18.67 24.44 -18.53
N ILE A 6 -18.44 23.33 -17.82
CA ILE A 6 -17.94 23.32 -16.43
C ILE A 6 -16.53 23.91 -16.36
N VAL A 7 -15.61 23.47 -17.24
CA VAL A 7 -14.24 23.99 -17.29
C VAL A 7 -14.23 25.49 -17.62
N LEU A 8 -15.02 25.93 -18.61
CA LEU A 8 -15.18 27.34 -18.96
C LEU A 8 -15.88 28.15 -17.84
N GLN A 9 -16.79 27.54 -17.08
CA GLN A 9 -17.48 28.17 -15.95
C GLN A 9 -16.60 28.34 -14.71
N THR A 10 -15.56 27.53 -14.52
CA THR A 10 -14.64 27.71 -13.37
C THR A 10 -13.88 29.04 -13.43
N GLY A 11 -13.75 29.67 -14.60
CA GLY A 11 -13.03 30.95 -14.77
C GLY A 11 -11.52 30.89 -14.50
N ILE A 12 -10.99 29.75 -14.05
CA ILE A 12 -9.58 29.53 -13.74
C ILE A 12 -8.91 28.88 -14.96
N ALA A 13 -8.09 29.65 -15.67
CA ALA A 13 -7.60 29.26 -16.99
C ALA A 13 -6.67 28.03 -16.99
N SER A 14 -5.76 27.89 -16.02
CA SER A 14 -4.74 26.82 -16.06
C SER A 14 -5.07 25.62 -15.16
N ALA A 15 -4.71 24.42 -15.64
CA ALA A 15 -4.80 23.17 -14.87
C ALA A 15 -4.07 23.26 -13.53
N GLY A 16 -2.90 23.91 -13.51
CA GLY A 16 -2.10 24.12 -12.30
C GLY A 16 -2.82 24.99 -11.27
N ALA A 17 -3.50 26.05 -11.69
CA ALA A 17 -4.29 26.88 -10.79
C ALA A 17 -5.51 26.12 -10.23
N ARG A 18 -6.18 25.30 -11.05
CA ARG A 18 -7.27 24.42 -10.58
C ARG A 18 -6.78 23.39 -9.56
N LEU A 19 -5.61 22.79 -9.79
CA LEU A 19 -4.95 21.92 -8.81
C LEU A 19 -4.65 22.68 -7.50
N ALA A 20 -4.08 23.88 -7.57
CA ALA A 20 -3.78 24.68 -6.39
C ALA A 20 -5.04 24.99 -5.58
N VAL A 21 -6.14 25.40 -6.23
CA VAL A 21 -7.43 25.64 -5.57
C VAL A 21 -7.96 24.38 -4.89
N LEU A 22 -7.88 23.21 -5.55
CA LEU A 22 -8.30 21.96 -4.96
C LEU A 22 -7.48 21.63 -3.70
N HIS A 23 -6.15 21.78 -3.75
CA HIS A 23 -5.31 21.53 -2.58
C HIS A 23 -5.56 22.52 -1.45
N LEU A 24 -5.75 23.82 -1.76
CA LEU A 24 -6.12 24.84 -0.77
C LEU A 24 -7.47 24.50 -0.09
N ALA A 25 -8.46 24.05 -0.87
CA ALA A 25 -9.74 23.60 -0.32
C ALA A 25 -9.55 22.41 0.64
N PHE A 26 -8.65 21.48 0.32
CA PHE A 26 -8.36 20.32 1.18
C PHE A 26 -7.52 20.66 2.42
N LEU A 27 -6.71 21.74 2.39
CA LEU A 27 -6.10 22.29 3.59
C LEU A 27 -7.16 22.84 4.55
N VAL A 28 -8.15 23.58 4.03
CA VAL A 28 -9.28 24.08 4.83
C VAL A 28 -10.14 22.91 5.34
N ALA A 29 -10.39 21.91 4.51
CA ALA A 29 -11.13 20.72 4.93
C ALA A 29 -10.38 19.91 6.01
N ALA A 30 -9.04 19.90 6.03
CA ALA A 30 -8.29 19.27 7.11
C ALA A 30 -8.45 20.00 8.45
N VAL A 31 -8.50 21.34 8.43
CA VAL A 31 -8.84 22.16 9.61
C VAL A 31 -10.26 21.82 10.09
N TRP A 32 -11.24 21.77 9.18
CA TRP A 32 -12.61 21.35 9.48
C TRP A 32 -12.67 19.94 10.05
N LEU A 33 -11.94 19.00 9.45
CA LEU A 33 -11.87 17.61 9.89
C LEU A 33 -11.33 17.52 11.32
N LYS A 34 -10.27 18.25 11.65
CA LYS A 34 -9.65 18.26 12.99
C LYS A 34 -10.56 18.89 14.06
N TYR A 35 -11.06 20.10 13.79
CA TYR A 35 -11.67 20.93 14.83
C TYR A 35 -13.19 20.84 14.90
N VAL A 36 -13.85 20.34 13.86
CA VAL A 36 -15.31 20.16 13.84
C VAL A 36 -15.67 18.68 13.80
N VAL A 37 -15.28 17.97 12.75
CA VAL A 37 -15.68 16.56 12.55
C VAL A 37 -15.08 15.65 13.63
N GLY A 38 -13.79 15.80 13.92
CA GLY A 38 -13.06 14.99 14.90
C GLY A 38 -13.52 15.19 16.34
N ARG A 39 -14.27 16.25 16.64
CA ARG A 39 -14.83 16.51 17.99
C ARG A 39 -16.10 15.70 18.27
N ILE A 40 -16.76 15.18 17.25
CA ILE A 40 -17.96 14.35 17.36
C ILE A 40 -17.55 12.89 17.41
N LYS A 41 -18.14 12.03 18.24
CA LYS A 41 -17.80 10.59 18.29
C LYS A 41 -18.01 9.89 16.92
N PRO A 42 -17.28 8.80 16.61
CA PRO A 42 -17.48 8.02 15.39
C PRO A 42 -18.93 7.58 15.20
N GLY A 43 -19.46 7.69 13.97
CA GLY A 43 -20.83 7.33 13.63
C GLY A 43 -21.49 8.27 12.62
N GLY A 44 -22.82 8.21 12.54
CA GLY A 44 -23.60 8.93 11.52
C GLY A 44 -23.51 10.46 11.61
N ALA A 45 -23.48 11.04 12.82
CA ALA A 45 -23.33 12.49 12.99
C ALA A 45 -21.97 13.00 12.48
N ARG A 46 -20.90 12.23 12.73
CA ARG A 46 -19.56 12.51 12.19
C ARG A 46 -19.56 12.45 10.66
N LEU A 47 -20.23 11.45 10.08
CA LEU A 47 -20.40 11.33 8.63
C LEU A 47 -21.16 12.52 8.01
N ALA A 48 -22.25 12.97 8.65
CA ALA A 48 -23.01 14.12 8.18
C ALA A 48 -22.16 15.41 8.14
N LEU A 49 -21.33 15.64 9.16
CA LEU A 49 -20.40 16.78 9.19
C LEU A 49 -19.23 16.66 8.21
N ALA A 50 -18.86 15.43 7.83
CA ALA A 50 -17.85 15.17 6.81
C ALA A 50 -18.40 15.26 5.37
N ALA A 51 -19.72 15.35 5.19
CA ALA A 51 -20.35 15.38 3.88
C ALA A 51 -19.77 16.45 2.93
N PRO A 52 -19.48 17.70 3.35
CA PRO A 52 -18.84 18.67 2.46
C PRO A 52 -17.47 18.21 1.94
N ILE A 53 -16.66 17.57 2.78
CA ILE A 53 -15.36 17.03 2.38
C ILE A 53 -15.54 15.91 1.35
N LEU A 54 -16.49 15.01 1.59
CA LEU A 54 -16.78 13.88 0.69
C LEU A 54 -17.35 14.35 -0.66
N MET A 55 -18.20 15.38 -0.66
CA MET A 55 -18.72 15.97 -1.89
C MET A 55 -17.60 16.65 -2.67
N CYS A 56 -16.73 17.42 -2.00
CA CYS A 56 -15.57 18.05 -2.63
C CYS A 56 -14.57 17.01 -3.17
N SER A 57 -14.36 15.87 -2.49
CA SER A 57 -13.42 14.85 -2.96
C SER A 57 -13.91 14.15 -4.22
N VAL A 58 -15.22 13.96 -4.38
CA VAL A 58 -15.83 13.36 -5.57
C VAL A 58 -15.98 14.38 -6.71
N ALA A 59 -16.36 15.62 -6.40
CA ALA A 59 -16.61 16.66 -7.41
C ALA A 59 -15.32 17.35 -7.89
N GLY A 60 -14.30 17.50 -7.05
CA GLY A 60 -13.07 18.22 -7.37
C GLY A 60 -12.38 17.78 -8.67
N PRO A 61 -12.26 16.46 -8.94
CA PRO A 61 -11.68 15.99 -10.19
C PRO A 61 -12.44 16.39 -11.46
N TRP A 62 -13.72 16.79 -11.34
CA TRP A 62 -14.52 17.27 -12.48
C TRP A 62 -14.12 18.66 -12.99
N MET A 63 -13.18 19.32 -12.31
CA MET A 63 -12.54 20.54 -12.78
C MET A 63 -11.53 20.32 -13.93
N PHE A 64 -11.20 19.08 -14.25
CA PHE A 64 -10.26 18.72 -15.32
C PHE A 64 -11.00 18.03 -16.45
N ASP A 65 -10.78 18.48 -17.69
CA ASP A 65 -11.42 17.87 -18.86
C ASP A 65 -10.92 16.42 -19.05
N GLY A 66 -11.85 15.47 -19.12
CA GLY A 66 -11.50 14.05 -19.23
C GLY A 66 -10.75 13.70 -20.51
N THR A 67 -10.88 14.50 -21.57
CA THR A 67 -10.28 14.25 -22.89
C THR A 67 -8.92 14.92 -23.06
N GLU A 68 -8.81 16.21 -22.73
CA GLU A 68 -7.59 17.00 -22.91
C GLU A 68 -6.62 16.88 -21.72
N GLU A 69 -7.16 16.75 -20.51
CA GLU A 69 -6.42 16.79 -19.24
C GLU A 69 -6.41 15.43 -18.53
N VAL A 70 -6.21 14.37 -19.31
CA VAL A 70 -6.32 12.97 -18.85
C VAL A 70 -5.45 12.67 -17.63
N LEU A 71 -4.22 13.21 -17.52
CA LEU A 71 -3.32 12.94 -16.40
C LEU A 71 -3.75 13.64 -15.10
N PRO A 72 -4.02 14.96 -15.06
CA PRO A 72 -4.64 15.60 -13.90
C PRO A 72 -5.96 14.95 -13.49
N ARG A 73 -6.84 14.61 -14.45
CA ARG A 73 -8.13 13.96 -14.19
C ARG A 73 -7.95 12.60 -13.53
N LEU A 74 -7.13 11.72 -14.12
CA LEU A 74 -6.80 10.39 -13.56
C LEU A 74 -6.22 10.49 -12.15
N SER A 75 -5.22 11.37 -11.98
CA SER A 75 -4.49 11.49 -10.71
C SER A 75 -5.40 12.01 -9.60
N THR A 76 -6.24 13.01 -9.89
CA THR A 76 -7.16 13.57 -8.89
C THR A 76 -8.33 12.64 -8.59
N LEU A 77 -8.85 11.88 -9.56
CA LEU A 77 -9.83 10.81 -9.28
C LEU A 77 -9.25 9.73 -8.36
N PHE A 78 -8.02 9.29 -8.62
CA PHE A 78 -7.33 8.30 -7.78
C PHE A 78 -7.09 8.82 -6.35
N ILE A 79 -6.59 10.05 -6.22
CA ILE A 79 -6.23 10.64 -4.92
C ILE A 79 -7.48 11.06 -4.14
N PHE A 80 -8.37 11.85 -4.73
CA PHE A 80 -9.49 12.47 -4.04
C PHE A 80 -10.73 11.60 -4.06
N SER A 81 -11.29 11.29 -5.23
CA SER A 81 -12.56 10.55 -5.32
C SER A 81 -12.46 9.16 -4.71
N TRP A 82 -11.30 8.50 -4.84
CA TRP A 82 -11.08 7.19 -4.23
C TRP A 82 -10.42 7.28 -2.86
N LEU A 83 -9.10 7.52 -2.81
CA LEU A 83 -8.35 7.33 -1.56
C LEU A 83 -8.79 8.30 -0.46
N CYS A 84 -8.92 9.60 -0.75
CA CYS A 84 -9.33 10.59 0.25
C CYS A 84 -10.73 10.29 0.78
N THR A 85 -11.70 10.05 -0.13
CA THR A 85 -13.07 9.67 0.26
C THR A 85 -13.06 8.49 1.22
N PHE A 86 -12.32 7.42 0.89
CA PHE A 86 -12.31 6.22 1.71
C PHE A 86 -11.61 6.44 3.06
N LYS A 87 -10.53 7.23 3.10
CA LYS A 87 -9.85 7.60 4.35
C LYS A 87 -10.76 8.43 5.26
N VAL A 88 -11.51 9.37 4.70
CA VAL A 88 -12.47 10.20 5.44
C VAL A 88 -13.67 9.37 5.91
N LEU A 89 -14.18 8.45 5.09
CA LEU A 89 -15.22 7.50 5.51
C LEU A 89 -14.73 6.60 6.65
N ALA A 90 -13.49 6.09 6.57
CA ALA A 90 -12.89 5.30 7.64
C ALA A 90 -12.77 6.13 8.93
N PHE A 91 -12.34 7.40 8.84
CA PHE A 91 -12.32 8.33 9.97
C PHE A 91 -13.68 8.54 10.61
N CYS A 92 -14.74 8.62 9.79
CA CYS A 92 -16.12 8.78 10.25
C CYS A 92 -16.59 7.60 11.11
N ILE A 93 -16.08 6.40 10.86
CA ILE A 93 -16.36 5.18 11.63
C ILE A 93 -15.25 4.84 12.64
N GLY A 94 -14.32 5.78 12.88
CA GLY A 94 -13.28 5.64 13.91
C GLY A 94 -12.14 4.70 13.54
N ARG A 95 -11.94 4.42 12.25
CA ARG A 95 -10.90 3.52 11.74
C ARG A 95 -9.78 4.30 11.05
N ALA A 96 -8.59 3.71 11.04
CA ALA A 96 -7.40 4.20 10.35
C ALA A 96 -7.67 4.39 8.82
N PRO A 97 -6.91 5.26 8.13
CA PRO A 97 -5.62 5.84 8.54
C PRO A 97 -5.63 7.21 9.20
N LEU A 98 -6.71 7.99 9.06
CA LEU A 98 -6.80 9.30 9.72
C LEU A 98 -7.10 9.09 11.21
N ARG A 99 -6.47 9.89 12.07
CA ARG A 99 -6.61 9.78 13.53
C ARG A 99 -6.78 11.15 14.18
N GLU A 100 -7.44 11.17 15.33
CA GLU A 100 -7.76 12.40 16.05
C GLU A 100 -6.54 13.05 16.73
N ASP A 101 -5.48 12.29 16.99
CA ASP A 101 -4.21 12.76 17.57
C ASP A 101 -3.32 13.53 16.57
N MET A 102 -3.49 13.26 15.27
CA MET A 102 -2.69 13.87 14.20
C MET A 102 -2.83 15.39 14.13
N THR A 103 -1.76 16.08 13.73
CA THR A 103 -1.80 17.53 13.47
C THR A 103 -2.63 17.83 12.22
N VAL A 104 -3.06 19.09 12.06
CA VAL A 104 -3.76 19.52 10.82
C VAL A 104 -2.91 19.24 9.58
N ALA A 105 -1.59 19.48 9.65
CA ALA A 105 -0.68 19.23 8.54
C ALA A 105 -0.61 17.75 8.17
N GLN A 106 -0.56 16.85 9.16
CA GLN A 106 -0.58 15.40 8.94
C GLN A 106 -1.91 14.94 8.35
N LEU A 107 -3.04 15.42 8.88
CA LEU A 107 -4.37 15.11 8.33
C LEU A 107 -4.50 15.57 6.88
N ALA A 108 -4.09 16.80 6.59
CA ALA A 108 -4.11 17.35 5.24
C ALA A 108 -3.25 16.51 4.28
N ALA A 109 -2.03 16.15 4.69
CA ALA A 109 -1.16 15.30 3.89
C ALA A 109 -1.76 13.92 3.65
N ILE A 110 -2.34 13.26 4.66
CA ILE A 110 -2.95 11.94 4.48
C ILE A 110 -4.20 12.01 3.61
N MET A 111 -4.96 13.10 3.66
CA MET A 111 -6.10 13.35 2.77
C MET A 111 -5.66 13.57 1.31
N MET A 112 -4.64 14.41 1.08
CA MET A 112 -4.23 14.84 -0.26
C MET A 112 -3.18 13.94 -0.91
N LEU A 113 -2.51 13.08 -0.16
CA LEU A 113 -1.45 12.22 -0.68
C LEU A 113 -1.90 10.76 -0.72
N PRO A 114 -1.52 9.99 -1.76
CA PRO A 114 -1.88 8.58 -1.90
C PRO A 114 -0.98 7.68 -1.04
N VAL A 115 -0.88 7.98 0.26
CA VAL A 115 -0.04 7.26 1.24
C VAL A 115 -0.88 6.64 2.35
N PHE A 116 -0.33 5.63 3.03
CA PHE A 116 -0.91 5.05 4.23
C PHE A 116 0.08 5.17 5.40
N PRO A 117 -0.21 5.98 6.44
CA PRO A 117 0.63 6.07 7.62
C PRO A 117 0.60 4.76 8.40
N LYS A 118 1.78 4.34 8.87
CA LYS A 118 1.95 3.18 9.73
C LYS A 118 1.24 3.42 11.08
N PRO A 119 0.50 2.43 11.63
CA PRO A 119 -0.07 2.54 12.97
C PRO A 119 1.01 2.66 14.04
N GLU A 120 0.83 3.55 15.03
CA GLU A 120 1.81 3.82 16.10
C GLU A 120 1.91 2.71 17.15
N SER A 121 0.83 1.98 17.45
CA SER A 121 0.81 0.96 18.50
C SER A 121 0.68 -0.47 17.95
N ARG A 122 1.52 -1.36 18.48
CA ARG A 122 1.48 -2.81 18.25
C ARG A 122 0.53 -3.42 19.29
N SER A 123 -0.54 -4.09 18.87
CA SER A 123 -1.10 -5.15 19.71
C SER A 123 -0.14 -6.34 19.62
N LYS A 124 0.40 -6.81 20.75
CA LYS A 124 1.39 -7.91 20.78
C LYS A 124 0.85 -9.25 20.27
N GLU A 125 -0.45 -9.34 19.99
CA GLU A 125 -1.19 -10.60 19.78
C GLU A 125 -1.76 -10.77 18.36
N GLY A 126 -1.49 -9.85 17.42
CA GLY A 126 -1.96 -9.95 16.03
C GLY A 126 -0.99 -10.73 15.12
N PRO A 127 -1.48 -11.52 14.14
CA PRO A 127 -0.63 -12.11 13.11
C PRO A 127 0.09 -11.01 12.31
N GLU A 128 1.35 -11.24 11.92
CA GLU A 128 2.20 -10.27 11.19
C GLU A 128 1.51 -9.78 9.90
N GLY A 129 0.92 -8.59 9.96
CA GLY A 129 0.36 -7.87 8.82
C GLY A 129 1.34 -6.87 8.24
N ARG A 130 1.26 -6.63 6.92
CA ARG A 130 2.07 -5.64 6.19
C ARG A 130 1.91 -4.19 6.65
N LEU A 131 0.86 -3.88 7.42
CA LEU A 131 0.64 -2.54 7.99
C LEU A 131 1.79 -2.08 8.90
N HIS A 132 2.66 -2.99 9.33
CA HIS A 132 3.83 -2.68 10.16
C HIS A 132 5.14 -2.57 9.37
N ASP A 133 5.14 -2.90 8.08
CA ASP A 133 6.30 -2.70 7.23
C ASP A 133 6.58 -1.21 7.08
N THR A 134 7.86 -0.86 6.95
CA THR A 134 8.27 0.52 6.67
C THR A 134 8.57 0.69 5.19
N ALA A 135 8.07 1.76 4.60
CA ALA A 135 8.45 2.21 3.27
C ALA A 135 9.94 2.57 3.18
N GLY A 136 10.64 2.74 4.31
CA GLY A 136 12.01 3.22 4.37
C GLY A 136 12.09 4.73 4.56
N SER A 137 13.30 5.30 4.43
CA SER A 137 13.51 6.75 4.50
C SER A 137 12.93 7.48 3.30
N GLY A 138 12.77 8.81 3.40
CA GLY A 138 12.34 9.62 2.27
C GLY A 138 13.33 9.57 1.12
N ALA A 139 14.64 9.47 1.39
CA ALA A 139 15.66 9.24 0.36
C ALA A 139 15.44 7.92 -0.41
N ALA A 140 15.09 6.83 0.27
CA ALA A 140 14.80 5.56 -0.39
C ALA A 140 13.53 5.65 -1.26
N LEU A 141 12.51 6.37 -0.79
CA LEU A 141 11.30 6.67 -1.55
C LEU A 141 11.61 7.52 -2.79
N ALA A 142 12.41 8.58 -2.65
CA ALA A 142 12.84 9.42 -3.76
C ALA A 142 13.64 8.63 -4.81
N GLY A 143 14.52 7.72 -4.38
CA GLY A 143 15.23 6.82 -5.29
C GLY A 143 14.28 5.93 -6.11
N ARG A 144 13.28 5.32 -5.48
CA ARG A 144 12.26 4.53 -6.19
C ARG A 144 11.38 5.39 -7.11
N TRP A 145 11.08 6.62 -6.68
CA TRP A 145 10.35 7.59 -7.48
C TRP A 145 11.08 7.92 -8.79
N VAL A 146 12.38 8.21 -8.72
CA VAL A 146 13.23 8.42 -9.91
C VAL A 146 13.30 7.17 -10.78
N ALA A 147 13.49 5.99 -10.18
CA ALA A 147 13.53 4.74 -10.94
C ALA A 147 12.22 4.47 -11.71
N LYS A 148 11.07 4.75 -11.09
CA LYS A 148 9.75 4.63 -11.72
C LYS A 148 9.50 5.70 -12.78
N LEU A 149 10.01 6.91 -12.58
CA LEU A 149 10.02 7.93 -13.64
C LEU A 149 10.78 7.38 -14.86
N VAL A 150 12.04 6.96 -14.70
CA VAL A 150 12.83 6.39 -15.81
C VAL A 150 12.11 5.20 -16.48
N LEU A 151 11.55 4.27 -15.70
CA LEU A 151 10.77 3.15 -16.23
C LEU A 151 9.55 3.60 -17.04
N LEU A 152 8.80 4.60 -16.56
CA LEU A 152 7.64 5.13 -17.25
C LEU A 152 8.04 5.75 -18.60
N GLY A 153 9.14 6.51 -18.63
CA GLY A 153 9.70 7.07 -19.87
C GLY A 153 10.10 5.97 -20.87
N LEU A 154 10.79 4.92 -20.39
CA LEU A 154 11.18 3.78 -21.21
C LEU A 154 9.97 3.05 -21.80
N VAL A 155 8.94 2.78 -20.99
CA VAL A 155 7.71 2.10 -21.43
C VAL A 155 7.00 2.93 -22.51
N VAL A 156 6.85 4.24 -22.30
CA VAL A 156 6.20 5.13 -23.28
C VAL A 156 7.01 5.22 -24.57
N TRP A 157 8.33 5.28 -24.47
CA TRP A 157 9.22 5.23 -25.64
C TRP A 157 9.04 3.92 -26.42
N LEU A 158 9.09 2.76 -25.75
CA LEU A 158 8.89 1.45 -26.39
C LEU A 158 7.53 1.35 -27.09
N ILE A 159 6.46 1.82 -26.45
CA ILE A 159 5.11 1.81 -27.04
C ILE A 159 5.06 2.71 -28.27
N ASN A 160 5.64 3.91 -28.23
CA ASN A 160 5.63 4.83 -29.37
C ASN A 160 6.53 4.38 -30.52
N SER A 161 7.63 3.67 -30.24
CA SER A 161 8.58 3.23 -31.25
C SER A 161 8.24 1.89 -31.89
N TYR A 162 7.62 0.96 -31.14
CA TYR A 162 7.42 -0.42 -31.57
C TYR A 162 6.02 -0.96 -31.28
N GLY A 163 5.11 -0.17 -30.71
CA GLY A 163 3.82 -0.65 -30.21
C GLY A 163 2.89 -1.24 -31.27
N ASP A 164 2.95 -0.73 -32.50
CA ASP A 164 2.11 -1.20 -33.60
C ASP A 164 2.54 -2.60 -34.11
N ASP A 165 3.84 -2.89 -34.10
CA ASP A 165 4.42 -4.18 -34.50
C ASP A 165 4.44 -5.21 -33.36
N MET A 166 4.12 -4.79 -32.13
CA MET A 166 4.23 -5.61 -30.93
C MET A 166 3.04 -6.55 -30.79
N HIS A 167 3.31 -7.83 -30.47
CA HIS A 167 2.27 -8.77 -30.11
C HIS A 167 1.43 -8.25 -28.92
N GLY A 168 0.10 -8.37 -28.99
CA GLY A 168 -0.83 -7.80 -28.01
C GLY A 168 -0.48 -8.12 -26.55
N ALA A 169 -0.19 -9.39 -26.24
CA ALA A 169 0.24 -9.80 -24.90
C ALA A 169 1.52 -9.06 -24.42
N ALA A 170 2.53 -8.89 -25.27
CA ALA A 170 3.74 -8.16 -24.89
C ALA A 170 3.45 -6.67 -24.64
N ARG A 171 2.56 -6.08 -25.45
CA ARG A 171 2.11 -4.70 -25.27
C ARG A 171 1.31 -4.52 -23.98
N HIS A 172 0.48 -5.49 -23.60
CA HIS A 172 -0.28 -5.46 -22.33
C HIS A 172 0.65 -5.59 -21.11
N TYR A 173 1.71 -6.41 -21.19
CA TYR A 173 2.75 -6.39 -20.16
C TYR A 173 3.45 -5.03 -20.06
N LEU A 174 3.74 -4.36 -21.19
CA LEU A 174 4.26 -2.99 -21.13
C LEU A 174 3.27 -2.02 -20.49
N TYR A 175 1.96 -2.13 -20.78
CA TYR A 175 0.95 -1.36 -20.07
C TYR A 175 0.91 -1.64 -18.57
N ALA A 176 1.09 -2.91 -18.15
CA ALA A 176 1.17 -3.27 -16.74
C ALA A 176 2.40 -2.62 -16.05
N PHE A 177 3.57 -2.65 -16.68
CA PHE A 177 4.77 -1.97 -16.17
C PHE A 177 4.60 -0.44 -16.18
N GLY A 178 3.97 0.13 -17.21
CA GLY A 178 3.65 1.55 -17.29
C GLY A 178 2.69 1.99 -16.19
N MET A 179 1.64 1.20 -15.91
CA MET A 179 0.70 1.44 -14.81
C MET A 179 1.39 1.34 -13.45
N TYR A 180 2.23 0.32 -13.23
CA TYR A 180 3.05 0.18 -12.03
C TYR A 180 3.95 1.42 -11.81
N ALA A 181 4.61 1.86 -12.88
CA ALA A 181 5.50 3.01 -12.85
C ALA A 181 4.74 4.30 -12.59
N PHE A 182 3.60 4.53 -13.27
CA PHE A 182 2.77 5.72 -13.11
C PHE A 182 2.14 5.83 -11.72
N VAL A 183 1.47 4.77 -11.25
CA VAL A 183 0.87 4.75 -9.91
C VAL A 183 1.95 4.87 -8.84
N GLY A 184 3.07 4.16 -8.99
CA GLY A 184 4.18 4.28 -8.06
C GLY A 184 4.87 5.65 -8.08
N PHE A 185 4.95 6.31 -9.23
CA PHE A 185 5.43 7.69 -9.35
C PHE A 185 4.52 8.66 -8.58
N LEU A 186 3.19 8.52 -8.70
CA LEU A 186 2.22 9.32 -7.95
C LEU A 186 2.31 9.11 -6.43
N MET A 187 2.89 8.01 -5.96
CA MET A 187 2.87 7.61 -4.56
C MET A 187 4.20 7.78 -3.85
N ASP A 188 5.31 7.34 -4.45
CA ASP A 188 6.62 7.35 -3.80
C ASP A 188 7.16 8.78 -3.62
N GLY A 189 6.95 9.66 -4.60
CA GLY A 189 7.42 11.05 -4.56
C GLY A 189 6.75 11.83 -3.43
N PRO A 190 5.41 11.92 -3.40
CA PRO A 190 4.70 12.54 -2.29
C PRO A 190 4.94 11.82 -0.95
N GLY A 191 5.13 10.50 -0.97
CA GLY A 191 5.53 9.73 0.21
C GLY A 191 6.88 10.19 0.77
N ALA A 192 7.88 10.46 -0.07
CA ALA A 192 9.16 10.98 0.38
C ALA A 192 9.01 12.32 1.11
N VAL A 193 8.22 13.23 0.56
CA VAL A 193 7.92 14.53 1.18
C VAL A 193 7.20 14.35 2.52
N ALA A 194 6.21 13.46 2.59
CA ALA A 194 5.48 13.19 3.82
C ALA A 194 6.36 12.61 4.93
N VAL A 195 7.31 11.73 4.60
CA VAL A 195 8.27 11.18 5.56
C VAL A 195 9.21 12.26 6.08
N GLU A 196 9.85 13.01 5.19
CA GLU A 196 10.88 13.98 5.58
C GLU A 196 10.29 15.26 6.21
N ALA A 197 9.19 15.79 5.65
CA ALA A 197 8.63 17.06 6.11
C ALA A 197 7.67 16.92 7.31
N LEU A 198 7.02 15.76 7.48
CA LEU A 198 5.98 15.57 8.50
C LEU A 198 6.29 14.45 9.50
N GLY A 199 7.45 13.80 9.38
CA GLY A 199 7.86 12.70 10.26
C GLY A 199 6.95 11.48 10.19
N LEU A 200 6.15 11.33 9.12
CA LEU A 200 5.24 10.21 8.97
C LEU A 200 6.01 8.94 8.61
N GLN A 201 5.78 7.85 9.33
CA GLN A 201 6.19 6.53 8.85
C GLN A 201 5.10 5.98 7.94
N LEU A 202 5.47 5.49 6.75
CA LEU A 202 4.53 5.02 5.75
C LEU A 202 4.66 3.51 5.54
N VAL A 203 3.54 2.87 5.19
CA VAL A 203 3.54 1.50 4.66
C VAL A 203 4.06 1.53 3.21
N PRO A 204 4.87 0.54 2.76
CA PRO A 204 5.32 0.47 1.36
C PRO A 204 4.13 0.46 0.40
N THR A 205 4.28 1.12 -0.75
CA THR A 205 3.21 1.15 -1.78
C THR A 205 3.19 -0.10 -2.66
N PHE A 206 4.38 -0.59 -3.02
CA PHE A 206 4.56 -1.81 -3.81
C PHE A 206 5.71 -2.65 -3.25
N ASP A 207 5.68 -3.96 -3.50
CA ASP A 207 6.76 -4.89 -3.15
C ASP A 207 6.92 -5.99 -4.21
N ALA A 208 7.69 -5.68 -5.26
CA ALA A 208 7.99 -6.58 -6.39
C ALA A 208 6.80 -7.45 -6.83
N PRO A 209 5.72 -6.86 -7.40
CA PRO A 209 4.49 -7.59 -7.75
C PRO A 209 4.70 -8.80 -8.67
N TRP A 210 5.70 -8.74 -9.55
CA TRP A 210 6.09 -9.84 -10.44
C TRP A 210 6.74 -11.04 -9.73
N LEU A 211 6.95 -10.97 -8.41
CA LEU A 211 7.43 -12.10 -7.58
C LEU A 211 6.29 -12.82 -6.83
N SER A 212 5.04 -12.48 -7.13
CA SER A 212 3.87 -13.04 -6.46
C SER A 212 3.74 -14.53 -6.74
N THR A 213 3.56 -15.34 -5.70
CA THR A 213 3.37 -16.81 -5.83
C THR A 213 1.92 -17.26 -5.63
N SER A 214 1.02 -16.31 -5.37
CA SER A 214 -0.43 -16.51 -5.26
C SER A 214 -1.17 -15.20 -5.55
N LEU A 215 -2.46 -15.28 -5.88
CA LEU A 215 -3.30 -14.07 -6.04
C LEU A 215 -3.42 -13.29 -4.72
N ALA A 216 -3.47 -14.01 -3.61
CA ALA A 216 -3.47 -13.41 -2.28
C ALA A 216 -2.16 -12.64 -1.97
N ASP A 217 -1.02 -13.18 -2.41
CA ASP A 217 0.27 -12.51 -2.29
C ASP A 217 0.33 -11.25 -3.17
N PHE A 218 -0.16 -11.33 -4.41
CA PHE A 218 -0.22 -10.17 -5.32
C PHE A 218 -1.06 -9.03 -4.73
N TRP A 219 -2.35 -9.25 -4.49
CA TRP A 219 -3.29 -8.19 -4.08
C TRP A 219 -3.16 -7.77 -2.62
N GLY A 220 -2.85 -8.72 -1.73
CA GLY A 220 -2.78 -8.46 -0.29
C GLY A 220 -1.42 -7.94 0.16
N ARG A 221 -0.36 -8.28 -0.59
CA ARG A 221 1.01 -8.07 -0.12
C ARG A 221 1.95 -7.41 -1.10
N ARG A 222 1.63 -7.16 -2.38
CA ARG A 222 2.65 -6.67 -3.32
C ARG A 222 2.19 -5.53 -4.21
N TRP A 223 0.94 -5.56 -4.63
CA TRP A 223 0.33 -4.57 -5.50
C TRP A 223 -0.49 -3.54 -4.71
N ASN A 224 -0.17 -2.26 -4.89
CA ASN A 224 -0.91 -1.12 -4.35
C ASN A 224 -1.42 -1.33 -2.91
N ILE A 225 -0.48 -1.52 -2.00
CA ILE A 225 -0.76 -1.88 -0.60
C ILE A 225 -1.51 -0.76 0.12
N THR A 226 -1.33 0.50 -0.27
CA THR A 226 -2.12 1.64 0.24
C THR A 226 -3.61 1.40 -0.02
N THR A 227 -4.00 1.09 -1.26
CA THR A 227 -5.39 0.78 -1.61
C THR A 227 -5.89 -0.42 -0.83
N SER A 228 -5.14 -1.52 -0.80
CA SER A 228 -5.53 -2.72 -0.07
C SER A 228 -5.71 -2.45 1.43
N SER A 229 -4.88 -1.58 2.00
CA SER A 229 -4.96 -1.17 3.41
C SER A 229 -6.20 -0.32 3.70
N VAL A 230 -6.54 0.62 2.81
CA VAL A 230 -7.74 1.46 2.93
C VAL A 230 -9.02 0.62 2.78
N LEU A 231 -9.07 -0.28 1.79
CA LEU A 231 -10.19 -1.22 1.63
C LEU A 231 -10.29 -2.15 2.84
N ARG A 232 -9.15 -2.56 3.38
CA ARG A 232 -9.13 -3.40 4.58
C ARG A 232 -9.78 -2.68 5.76
N THR A 233 -9.38 -1.45 6.06
CA THR A 233 -9.89 -0.72 7.23
C THR A 233 -11.35 -0.29 7.05
N LEU A 234 -11.79 0.05 5.85
CA LEU A 234 -13.14 0.54 5.60
C LEU A 234 -14.16 -0.58 5.31
N VAL A 235 -13.74 -1.68 4.68
CA VAL A 235 -14.67 -2.72 4.16
C VAL A 235 -14.39 -4.08 4.80
N TYR A 236 -13.16 -4.60 4.66
CA TYR A 236 -12.85 -5.96 5.10
C TYR A 236 -13.01 -6.15 6.61
N ASP A 237 -12.31 -5.34 7.42
CA ASP A 237 -12.26 -5.49 8.87
C ASP A 237 -13.66 -5.31 9.49
N PRO A 238 -14.48 -4.30 9.12
CA PRO A 238 -15.86 -4.20 9.60
C PRO A 238 -16.72 -5.44 9.35
N ILE A 239 -16.64 -6.04 8.16
CA ILE A 239 -17.44 -7.22 7.79
C ILE A 239 -16.89 -8.46 8.49
N ALA A 240 -15.57 -8.62 8.53
CA ALA A 240 -14.91 -9.75 9.18
C ALA A 240 -15.21 -9.77 10.68
N GLU A 241 -15.07 -8.62 11.35
CA GLU A 241 -15.37 -8.46 12.78
C GLU A 241 -16.89 -8.51 13.06
N GLY A 242 -17.73 -8.20 12.07
CA GLY A 242 -19.18 -8.10 12.22
C GLY A 242 -19.62 -6.84 12.97
N ARG A 243 -18.83 -5.76 12.89
CA ARG A 243 -19.09 -4.47 13.53
C ARG A 243 -18.51 -3.32 12.72
N LEU A 244 -19.30 -2.26 12.54
CA LEU A 244 -18.85 -1.10 11.76
C LEU A 244 -17.77 -0.30 12.51
N LEU A 245 -18.05 0.01 13.78
CA LEU A 245 -17.13 0.72 14.66
C LEU A 245 -16.06 -0.22 15.24
N PRO A 246 -14.84 0.26 15.52
CA PRO A 246 -13.78 -0.52 16.15
C PRO A 246 -14.16 -0.94 17.58
N ASP A 247 -13.43 -1.92 18.13
CA ASP A 247 -13.60 -2.33 19.52
C ASP A 247 -13.43 -1.15 20.49
N PRO A 248 -14.33 -0.95 21.47
CA PRO A 248 -14.12 0.02 22.54
C PRO A 248 -12.77 -0.16 23.25
N ALA A 249 -12.27 -1.40 23.40
CA ALA A 249 -10.97 -1.68 24.02
C ALA A 249 -9.78 -1.20 23.17
N VAL A 250 -9.89 -1.28 21.83
CA VAL A 250 -8.88 -0.78 20.88
C VAL A 250 -8.98 0.75 20.71
N ALA A 251 -10.19 1.29 20.80
CA ALA A 251 -10.44 2.74 20.80
C ALA A 251 -9.90 3.43 22.07
N ALA A 252 -10.02 2.78 23.24
CA ALA A 252 -9.52 3.30 24.52
C ALA A 252 -7.98 3.39 24.58
N THR A 253 -7.26 2.47 23.94
CA THR A 253 -5.78 2.53 23.86
C THR A 253 -5.25 3.69 23.01
N GLY A 254 -6.02 4.22 22.06
CA GLY A 254 -5.68 5.45 21.34
C GLY A 254 -5.93 6.72 22.16
N ALA A 255 -6.95 6.71 23.03
CA ALA A 255 -7.29 7.84 23.88
C ALA A 255 -6.40 7.94 25.13
N ALA A 256 -6.03 6.81 25.75
CA ALA A 256 -5.25 6.81 27.00
C ALA A 256 -3.81 7.35 26.84
N ALA A 257 -3.23 7.27 25.63
CA ALA A 257 -1.92 7.85 25.32
C ALA A 257 -1.93 9.40 25.29
N THR A 258 -3.12 10.03 25.29
CA THR A 258 -3.27 11.50 25.27
C THR A 258 -3.43 12.13 26.67
N GLY A 259 -3.41 11.31 27.74
CA GLY A 259 -3.75 11.77 29.10
C GLY A 259 -2.59 11.90 30.11
N THR A 260 -1.36 11.51 29.78
CA THR A 260 -0.25 11.56 30.74
C THR A 260 1.04 12.03 30.09
N GLY A 261 1.30 13.34 30.16
CA GLY A 261 2.54 13.91 29.63
C GLY A 261 2.66 15.42 29.79
N LEU A 262 2.22 15.97 30.91
CA LEU A 262 2.45 17.37 31.29
C LEU A 262 2.46 17.47 32.81
N THR A 263 3.56 17.08 33.45
CA THR A 263 4.13 17.71 34.66
C THR A 263 5.49 17.12 35.00
N SER A 264 6.49 18.01 35.14
CA SER A 264 7.80 17.83 35.80
C SER A 264 8.78 16.80 35.20
N GLY A 265 10.06 17.08 35.00
CA GLY A 265 10.87 18.23 35.36
C GLY A 265 12.22 18.15 34.65
N VAL A 266 12.77 19.33 34.43
CA VAL A 266 14.13 19.61 33.99
C VAL A 266 15.13 18.90 34.90
N ASN A 267 16.09 18.16 34.32
CA ASN A 267 17.49 18.25 34.74
C ASN A 267 18.47 17.67 33.72
N SER A 268 19.52 18.45 33.50
CA SER A 268 20.66 18.27 32.64
C SER A 268 21.80 17.53 33.35
N ARG A 269 22.52 16.66 32.63
CA ARG A 269 23.97 16.35 32.70
C ARG A 269 24.25 15.10 31.86
N ALA A 270 25.02 15.22 30.78
CA ALA A 270 26.49 15.16 30.71
C ALA A 270 27.01 13.71 30.55
N ALA A 271 27.96 13.59 29.63
CA ALA A 271 28.53 12.36 29.09
C ALA A 271 29.25 11.48 30.12
N SER A 272 29.24 10.15 29.90
CA SER A 272 30.41 9.31 30.13
C SER A 272 30.29 7.96 29.41
N THR A 273 31.44 7.55 28.89
CA THR A 273 31.90 6.34 28.24
C THR A 273 31.54 4.99 28.89
N ALA A 274 31.49 3.99 28.00
CA ALA A 274 31.87 2.57 28.16
C ALA A 274 31.06 1.69 29.13
N GLN A 275 30.62 0.53 28.62
CA GLN A 275 31.11 -0.82 29.01
C GLN A 275 30.01 -1.89 28.76
N LEU A 276 30.26 -2.81 27.82
CA LEU A 276 29.62 -4.12 27.76
C LEU A 276 30.07 -4.94 28.99
N PRO A 277 29.22 -5.82 29.54
CA PRO A 277 29.36 -7.24 29.18
C PRO A 277 28.07 -8.08 29.29
N GLY A 278 28.17 -9.33 28.85
CA GLY A 278 27.58 -10.44 29.59
C GLY A 278 26.45 -11.17 28.87
N ALA A 279 26.84 -12.16 28.06
CA ALA A 279 25.96 -13.22 27.60
C ALA A 279 25.52 -14.11 28.78
N SER A 280 24.24 -14.49 28.77
CA SER A 280 23.76 -15.65 29.53
C SER A 280 22.50 -16.17 28.85
N ALA A 281 22.66 -17.31 28.19
CA ALA A 281 21.58 -18.14 27.65
C ALA A 281 20.95 -18.98 28.79
N PRO A 282 19.66 -19.29 28.72
CA PRO A 282 19.09 -20.44 29.40
C PRO A 282 18.77 -21.57 28.41
N GLU A 283 19.05 -22.79 28.86
CA GLU A 283 18.73 -24.10 28.29
C GLU A 283 17.22 -24.39 28.15
N PRO A 284 16.83 -25.43 27.38
CA PRO A 284 15.46 -25.62 26.90
C PRO A 284 14.57 -26.35 27.91
N ALA A 285 13.32 -25.89 28.02
CA ALA A 285 12.24 -26.64 28.67
C ALA A 285 11.45 -27.42 27.60
N ASP A 286 11.28 -28.70 27.91
CA ASP A 286 10.52 -29.72 27.20
C ASP A 286 9.02 -29.49 27.47
N ASP A 287 8.21 -29.30 26.43
CA ASP A 287 6.75 -29.28 26.54
C ASP A 287 6.13 -29.96 25.32
N THR A 288 5.78 -31.23 25.52
CA THR A 288 4.76 -31.94 24.75
C THR A 288 3.41 -31.24 24.89
N ASN A 289 2.83 -30.72 23.80
CA ASN A 289 1.40 -30.81 23.52
C ASN A 289 1.02 -30.27 22.14
N ALA A 290 -0.03 -30.88 21.62
CA ALA A 290 -0.49 -30.86 20.25
C ALA A 290 -1.24 -29.58 19.83
N ASP A 291 -1.44 -29.49 18.51
CA ASP A 291 -2.28 -28.56 17.74
C ASP A 291 -1.82 -27.10 17.58
N THR A 292 -1.07 -26.87 16.50
CA THR A 292 -1.01 -25.56 15.84
C THR A 292 -1.07 -25.70 14.32
N ASP A 293 -2.23 -25.35 13.79
CA ASP A 293 -2.44 -24.93 12.41
C ASP A 293 -1.77 -23.56 12.16
N ALA A 294 -1.16 -23.43 10.98
CA ALA A 294 -0.56 -22.25 10.38
C ALA A 294 0.85 -21.86 10.84
N ASP A 295 1.85 -22.41 10.14
CA ASP A 295 3.05 -21.64 9.80
C ASP A 295 3.54 -21.99 8.39
N THR A 296 3.77 -20.97 7.58
CA THR A 296 4.64 -21.04 6.40
C THR A 296 5.76 -20.06 6.69
N PRO A 297 7.02 -20.50 6.84
CA PRO A 297 8.05 -19.65 7.43
C PRO A 297 8.47 -18.53 6.46
N ASN A 298 8.50 -17.32 6.99
CA ASN A 298 9.11 -16.14 6.40
C ASN A 298 10.64 -16.25 6.60
N VAL A 299 11.38 -16.59 5.54
CA VAL A 299 12.85 -16.60 5.58
C VAL A 299 13.39 -15.74 4.44
N ASN A 300 13.65 -14.47 4.74
CA ASN A 300 14.65 -13.67 4.04
C ASN A 300 15.81 -13.43 5.03
N ALA A 301 16.57 -14.50 5.29
CA ALA A 301 17.89 -14.38 5.89
C ALA A 301 18.89 -14.08 4.76
N LYS A 302 19.55 -12.94 4.89
CA LYS A 302 20.61 -12.42 4.02
C LYS A 302 21.75 -13.44 3.97
N VAL A 303 21.96 -14.07 2.81
CA VAL A 303 23.08 -14.98 2.57
C VAL A 303 24.39 -14.17 2.63
N ARG A 304 25.22 -14.49 3.61
CA ARG A 304 26.64 -14.16 3.63
C ARG A 304 27.36 -15.48 3.39
N THR A 305 28.04 -15.57 2.26
CA THR A 305 28.96 -16.66 1.93
C THR A 305 30.07 -16.69 2.99
N ASP A 306 30.47 -17.88 3.44
CA ASP A 306 31.88 -18.24 3.61
C ASP A 306 32.03 -19.77 3.81
N SER A 307 33.20 -20.24 3.39
CA SER A 307 33.61 -21.59 3.00
C SER A 307 33.82 -22.63 4.12
N ALA A 308 33.76 -23.89 3.71
CA ALA A 308 33.91 -25.12 4.48
C ALA A 308 35.30 -25.41 5.11
N GLY A 309 35.30 -26.23 6.17
CA GLY A 309 36.45 -27.01 6.67
C GLY A 309 36.13 -27.75 7.99
N PRO A 310 36.58 -29.00 8.25
CA PRO A 310 35.80 -29.97 9.06
C PRO A 310 36.44 -30.50 10.37
N ALA A 311 35.57 -31.13 11.17
CA ALA A 311 35.74 -32.33 12.02
C ALA A 311 36.53 -32.32 13.36
N ALA A 312 35.87 -32.80 14.43
CA ALA A 312 36.33 -33.73 15.51
C ALA A 312 35.29 -33.72 16.67
N ALA A 313 34.53 -34.78 16.99
CA ALA A 313 34.83 -36.06 17.66
C ALA A 313 34.64 -36.06 19.21
N ALA A 314 33.62 -36.83 19.66
CA ALA A 314 33.44 -37.60 20.92
C ALA A 314 33.59 -36.91 22.31
N THR A 315 32.81 -37.14 23.37
CA THR A 315 32.37 -38.39 24.04
C THR A 315 31.37 -38.07 25.20
N PRO A 316 30.65 -39.06 25.79
CA PRO A 316 29.52 -38.87 26.73
C PRO A 316 29.83 -39.22 28.20
N LYS A 317 29.00 -38.75 29.16
CA LYS A 317 28.85 -39.22 30.57
C LYS A 317 27.73 -38.37 31.23
N ALA A 318 26.95 -38.78 32.22
CA ALA A 318 26.53 -40.04 32.83
C ALA A 318 25.40 -39.66 33.82
N ARG A 319 24.44 -40.57 34.02
CA ARG A 319 23.22 -40.40 34.82
C ARG A 319 23.50 -40.69 36.31
N VAL A 320 22.96 -39.90 37.23
CA VAL A 320 22.77 -40.29 38.64
C VAL A 320 21.40 -39.84 39.11
N ALA A 321 20.66 -40.79 39.67
CA ALA A 321 19.32 -40.66 40.24
C ALA A 321 19.38 -40.22 41.70
N GLN A 322 18.29 -39.63 42.22
CA GLN A 322 17.87 -39.86 43.61
C GLN A 322 16.39 -39.55 43.82
N ASP A 323 15.77 -40.45 44.58
CA ASP A 323 14.35 -40.64 44.85
C ASP A 323 13.78 -39.81 46.02
N GLY A 324 12.49 -39.45 45.89
CA GLY A 324 11.45 -39.53 46.95
C GLY A 324 11.31 -38.40 47.99
N PRO A 325 10.23 -38.37 48.80
CA PRO A 325 8.86 -38.82 48.51
C PRO A 325 7.74 -37.84 48.94
N THR A 326 6.56 -38.15 48.38
CA THR A 326 5.16 -37.85 48.72
C THR A 326 4.77 -37.43 50.14
N GLU A 327 3.82 -36.48 50.22
CA GLU A 327 2.79 -36.50 51.28
C GLU A 327 1.43 -35.99 50.78
N ARG A 328 0.38 -36.69 51.20
CA ARG A 328 -1.03 -36.56 50.83
C ARG A 328 -1.81 -36.23 52.10
N ARG A 329 -2.73 -35.26 52.08
CA ARG A 329 -3.81 -35.21 53.08
C ARG A 329 -5.12 -34.64 52.53
N GLN A 330 -6.14 -35.48 52.67
CA GLN A 330 -7.60 -35.29 52.69
C GLN A 330 -8.02 -34.19 53.70
N ALA A 331 -9.25 -33.67 53.82
CA ALA A 331 -10.53 -33.65 53.10
C ALA A 331 -11.46 -32.72 53.93
N GLY A 332 -12.57 -32.26 53.35
CA GLY A 332 -13.80 -31.94 54.12
C GLY A 332 -14.35 -30.52 53.99
N GLY A 333 -15.67 -30.41 53.85
CA GLY A 333 -16.43 -29.22 54.25
C GLY A 333 -17.37 -28.62 53.20
N SER A 334 -18.65 -28.99 53.28
CA SER A 334 -19.80 -28.42 52.57
C SER A 334 -20.16 -27.00 53.02
N SER A 335 -20.61 -26.12 52.12
CA SER A 335 -21.79 -25.26 52.33
C SER A 335 -22.22 -24.51 51.07
N SER A 336 -23.53 -24.43 50.90
CA SER A 336 -24.32 -23.84 49.83
C SER A 336 -24.21 -22.31 49.66
N GLY A 337 -24.39 -21.86 48.41
CA GLY A 337 -25.19 -20.68 48.09
C GLY A 337 -24.43 -19.40 47.73
N ALA A 338 -24.39 -19.08 46.44
CA ALA A 338 -24.78 -17.76 45.90
C ALA A 338 -24.49 -17.71 44.40
N ALA A 339 -25.51 -17.35 43.62
CA ALA A 339 -25.40 -17.07 42.21
C ALA A 339 -24.43 -15.89 41.99
N GLY A 340 -23.22 -16.21 41.55
CA GLY A 340 -22.27 -15.25 40.98
C GLY A 340 -22.15 -15.56 39.50
N GLY A 341 -22.97 -14.90 38.67
CA GLY A 341 -22.76 -14.90 37.23
C GLY A 341 -21.40 -14.28 36.93
N SER A 342 -20.39 -15.12 36.72
CA SER A 342 -19.10 -14.66 36.21
C SER A 342 -19.37 -14.14 34.80
N SER A 343 -19.35 -12.82 34.65
CA SER A 343 -19.24 -12.17 33.37
C SER A 343 -17.96 -12.67 32.72
N SER A 344 -18.09 -13.68 31.86
CA SER A 344 -17.02 -14.12 30.99
C SER A 344 -16.63 -12.90 30.15
N ARG A 345 -15.49 -12.29 30.48
CA ARG A 345 -14.78 -11.37 29.60
C ARG A 345 -14.74 -12.03 28.23
N GLY A 346 -15.54 -11.52 27.30
CA GLY A 346 -15.69 -12.10 25.98
C GLY A 346 -14.34 -12.08 25.28
N ALA A 347 -13.67 -13.22 25.23
CA ALA A 347 -12.58 -13.44 24.30
C ALA A 347 -13.17 -13.19 22.90
N VAL A 348 -12.60 -12.20 22.19
CA VAL A 348 -13.01 -11.89 20.83
C VAL A 348 -12.73 -13.13 19.98
N GLY A 349 -13.78 -13.92 19.73
CA GLY A 349 -13.67 -15.13 18.92
C GLY A 349 -13.13 -14.79 17.53
N ARG A 350 -12.19 -15.60 17.03
CA ARG A 350 -11.67 -15.45 15.67
C ARG A 350 -12.84 -15.33 14.68
N PRO A 351 -12.83 -14.36 13.76
CA PRO A 351 -13.96 -14.15 12.86
C PRO A 351 -14.22 -15.41 12.03
N SER A 352 -15.51 -15.76 11.91
CA SER A 352 -15.91 -16.98 11.19
C SER A 352 -15.40 -16.94 9.76
N MET A 353 -15.09 -18.12 9.19
CA MET A 353 -14.58 -18.21 7.82
C MET A 353 -15.53 -17.54 6.82
N LEU A 354 -16.84 -17.63 7.05
CA LEU A 354 -17.87 -16.95 6.27
C LEU A 354 -17.69 -15.42 6.30
N ARG A 355 -17.56 -14.80 7.48
CA ARG A 355 -17.39 -13.34 7.58
C ARG A 355 -16.11 -12.86 6.91
N ARG A 356 -15.02 -13.62 7.04
CA ARG A 356 -13.77 -13.32 6.33
C ARG A 356 -13.91 -13.40 4.81
N GLN A 357 -14.69 -14.35 4.31
CA GLN A 357 -14.98 -14.48 2.89
C GLN A 357 -15.90 -13.37 2.38
N LEU A 358 -16.94 -13.03 3.13
CA LEU A 358 -17.81 -11.89 2.81
C LEU A 358 -17.00 -10.59 2.75
N GLY A 359 -16.09 -10.37 3.71
CA GLY A 359 -15.19 -9.21 3.71
C GLY A 359 -14.28 -9.18 2.48
N LEU A 360 -13.74 -10.33 2.07
CA LEU A 360 -12.91 -10.46 0.86
C LEU A 360 -13.70 -10.08 -0.40
N HIS A 361 -14.86 -10.71 -0.61
CA HIS A 361 -15.72 -10.48 -1.76
C HIS A 361 -16.21 -9.02 -1.81
N ALA A 362 -16.64 -8.47 -0.68
CA ALA A 362 -17.08 -7.08 -0.60
C ALA A 362 -15.94 -6.10 -0.93
N SER A 363 -14.72 -6.36 -0.46
CA SER A 363 -13.56 -5.49 -0.73
C SER A 363 -13.24 -5.42 -2.22
N PHE A 364 -13.24 -6.58 -2.91
CA PHE A 364 -13.00 -6.63 -4.35
C PHE A 364 -14.16 -6.07 -5.16
N LEU A 365 -15.41 -6.26 -4.72
CA LEU A 365 -16.57 -5.64 -5.36
C LEU A 365 -16.52 -4.11 -5.27
N VAL A 366 -16.29 -3.58 -4.07
CA VAL A 366 -16.15 -2.13 -3.85
C VAL A 366 -14.98 -1.57 -4.67
N SER A 367 -13.83 -2.26 -4.68
CA SER A 367 -12.71 -1.89 -5.55
C SER A 367 -13.12 -1.84 -7.02
N GLY A 368 -13.80 -2.87 -7.51
CA GLY A 368 -14.27 -2.95 -8.89
C GLY A 368 -15.22 -1.82 -9.27
N LEU A 369 -16.20 -1.51 -8.42
CA LEU A 369 -17.15 -0.42 -8.63
C LEU A 369 -16.45 0.94 -8.68
N VAL A 370 -15.44 1.17 -7.83
CA VAL A 370 -14.67 2.41 -7.85
C VAL A 370 -13.88 2.52 -9.16
N HIS A 371 -13.23 1.44 -9.60
CA HIS A 371 -12.52 1.47 -10.88
C HIS A 371 -13.48 1.75 -12.03
N GLU A 372 -14.65 1.12 -12.05
CA GLU A 372 -15.68 1.38 -13.07
C GLU A 372 -16.16 2.83 -13.06
N TYR A 373 -16.33 3.42 -11.88
CA TYR A 373 -16.59 4.86 -11.73
C TYR A 373 -15.45 5.71 -12.29
N LEU A 374 -14.19 5.34 -12.04
CA LEU A 374 -13.01 6.00 -12.60
C LEU A 374 -13.01 5.93 -14.12
N ALA A 375 -13.22 4.74 -14.69
CA ALA A 375 -13.31 4.52 -16.14
C ALA A 375 -14.40 5.39 -16.75
N TRP A 376 -15.63 5.31 -16.23
CA TRP A 376 -16.75 6.14 -16.66
C TRP A 376 -16.42 7.64 -16.59
N SER A 377 -15.83 8.08 -15.49
CA SER A 377 -15.48 9.49 -15.26
C SER A 377 -14.41 10.04 -16.21
N ILE A 378 -13.67 9.18 -16.92
CA ILE A 378 -12.56 9.59 -17.79
C ILE A 378 -12.92 9.37 -19.26
N THR A 379 -13.60 8.27 -19.57
CA THR A 379 -13.87 7.87 -20.95
C THR A 379 -15.24 8.35 -21.43
N HIS A 380 -16.21 8.54 -20.52
CA HIS A 380 -17.60 8.89 -20.83
C HIS A 380 -18.36 7.86 -21.69
N ILE A 381 -17.83 6.64 -21.85
CA ILE A 381 -18.40 5.60 -22.75
C ILE A 381 -19.55 4.81 -22.06
N GLY A 382 -20.03 5.29 -20.91
CA GLY A 382 -21.03 4.59 -20.10
C GLY A 382 -20.41 3.54 -19.18
N TRP A 383 -21.27 2.77 -18.50
CA TRP A 383 -20.86 1.79 -17.49
C TRP A 383 -20.78 0.39 -18.12
N HIS A 384 -19.57 -0.15 -18.28
CA HIS A 384 -19.30 -1.38 -19.04
C HIS A 384 -19.15 -2.63 -18.18
N TRP A 385 -18.95 -2.47 -16.87
CA TRP A 385 -18.72 -3.52 -15.87
C TRP A 385 -17.43 -4.33 -16.08
N LYS A 386 -16.59 -4.01 -17.08
CA LYS A 386 -15.38 -4.78 -17.39
C LYS A 386 -14.34 -4.67 -16.27
N TRP A 387 -14.09 -3.46 -15.78
CA TRP A 387 -13.19 -3.25 -14.64
C TRP A 387 -13.81 -3.80 -13.36
N THR A 388 -15.13 -3.61 -13.15
CA THR A 388 -15.81 -4.24 -12.01
C THR A 388 -15.60 -5.75 -11.99
N LEU A 389 -15.81 -6.41 -13.13
CA LEU A 389 -15.66 -7.86 -13.27
C LEU A 389 -14.20 -8.29 -13.06
N PHE A 390 -13.23 -7.57 -13.63
CA PHE A 390 -11.80 -7.86 -13.44
C PHE A 390 -11.42 -7.93 -11.96
N PHE A 391 -11.82 -6.92 -11.18
CA PHE A 391 -11.50 -6.87 -9.75
C PHE A 391 -12.34 -7.87 -8.95
N TYR A 392 -13.65 -7.98 -9.20
CA TYR A 392 -14.50 -8.87 -8.43
C TYR A 392 -14.08 -10.34 -8.56
N MET A 393 -13.69 -10.78 -9.77
CA MET A 393 -13.27 -12.15 -10.03
C MET A 393 -12.03 -12.60 -9.24
N GLN A 394 -11.23 -11.67 -8.70
CA GLN A 394 -10.08 -12.01 -7.87
C GLN A 394 -10.50 -12.72 -6.57
N ALA A 395 -11.63 -12.33 -5.97
CA ALA A 395 -12.12 -12.92 -4.72
C ALA A 395 -12.47 -14.42 -4.84
N PRO A 396 -13.34 -14.86 -5.78
CA PRO A 396 -13.60 -16.29 -5.96
C PRO A 396 -12.35 -17.05 -6.40
N LEU A 397 -11.48 -16.47 -7.25
CA LEU A 397 -10.22 -17.11 -7.65
C LEU A 397 -9.27 -17.34 -6.46
N MET A 398 -9.14 -16.36 -5.55
CA MET A 398 -8.38 -16.51 -4.31
C MET A 398 -8.97 -17.57 -3.38
N THR A 399 -10.30 -17.68 -3.32
CA THR A 399 -10.98 -18.74 -2.56
C THR A 399 -10.70 -20.11 -3.15
N LEU A 400 -10.84 -20.26 -4.46
CA LEU A 400 -10.54 -21.50 -5.19
C LEU A 400 -9.07 -21.89 -5.05
N GLU A 401 -8.15 -20.93 -5.18
CA GLU A 401 -6.72 -21.12 -4.94
C GLU A 401 -6.46 -21.63 -3.51
N GLY A 402 -7.11 -21.04 -2.51
CA GLY A 402 -7.01 -21.47 -1.12
C GLY A 402 -7.50 -22.90 -0.91
N LEU A 403 -8.61 -23.28 -1.54
CA LEU A 403 -9.15 -24.65 -1.49
C LEU A 403 -8.24 -25.65 -2.22
N ALA A 404 -7.77 -25.30 -3.41
CA ALA A 404 -6.84 -26.11 -4.19
C ALA A 404 -5.55 -26.37 -3.42
N ARG A 405 -4.96 -25.33 -2.78
CA ARG A 405 -3.77 -25.48 -1.94
C ARG A 405 -4.01 -26.37 -0.72
N ARG A 406 -5.21 -26.32 -0.10
CA ARG A 406 -5.55 -27.23 0.99
C ARG A 406 -5.68 -28.67 0.50
N ALA A 407 -6.34 -28.89 -0.64
CA ALA A 407 -6.45 -30.22 -1.25
C ALA A 407 -5.07 -30.79 -1.63
N TRP A 408 -4.21 -29.98 -2.23
CA TRP A 408 -2.83 -30.31 -2.59
C TRP A 408 -2.02 -30.78 -1.38
N ARG A 409 -2.09 -30.04 -0.26
CA ARG A 409 -1.43 -30.42 0.99
C ARG A 409 -2.01 -31.71 1.60
N ARG A 410 -3.33 -31.90 1.55
CA ARG A 410 -3.97 -33.14 2.03
C ARG A 410 -3.59 -34.37 1.20
N ALA A 411 -3.28 -34.18 -0.07
CA ALA A 411 -2.74 -35.23 -0.94
C ALA A 411 -1.26 -35.55 -0.66
N GLY A 412 -0.62 -34.90 0.31
CA GLY A 412 0.79 -35.12 0.65
C GLY A 412 1.78 -34.61 -0.40
N LEU A 413 1.31 -33.80 -1.35
CA LEU A 413 2.15 -33.29 -2.44
C LEU A 413 3.04 -32.13 -1.93
N PRO A 414 4.33 -32.08 -2.34
CA PRO A 414 5.20 -30.97 -1.98
C PRO A 414 4.70 -29.65 -2.60
N PRO A 415 5.01 -28.50 -1.99
CA PRO A 415 4.63 -27.21 -2.56
C PRO A 415 5.25 -27.06 -3.96
N PRO A 416 4.53 -26.43 -4.91
CA PRO A 416 5.07 -26.22 -6.26
C PRO A 416 6.33 -25.34 -6.20
N PRO A 417 7.30 -25.54 -7.12
CA PRO A 417 8.46 -24.67 -7.23
C PRO A 417 8.04 -23.20 -7.33
N ARG A 418 8.76 -22.31 -6.65
CA ARG A 418 8.41 -20.87 -6.55
C ARG A 418 8.24 -20.21 -7.91
N LEU A 419 9.12 -20.54 -8.87
CA LEU A 419 9.05 -20.02 -10.23
C LEU A 419 7.75 -20.45 -10.93
N LEU A 420 7.34 -21.71 -10.79
CA LEU A 420 6.11 -22.21 -11.40
C LEU A 420 4.88 -21.54 -10.79
N ALA A 421 4.83 -21.40 -9.45
CA ALA A 421 3.74 -20.70 -8.77
C ALA A 421 3.68 -19.22 -9.16
N ASN A 422 4.84 -18.60 -9.38
CA ASN A 422 4.94 -17.22 -9.87
C ASN A 422 4.37 -17.09 -11.29
N LEU A 423 4.91 -17.87 -12.23
CA LEU A 423 4.45 -17.86 -13.61
C LEU A 423 2.95 -18.13 -13.71
N ALA A 424 2.43 -19.11 -12.95
CA ALA A 424 1.01 -19.37 -12.89
C ALA A 424 0.19 -18.16 -12.40
N THR A 425 0.65 -17.48 -11.36
CA THR A 425 -0.02 -16.29 -10.81
C THR A 425 -0.04 -15.15 -11.84
N VAL A 426 1.11 -14.84 -12.44
CA VAL A 426 1.23 -13.78 -13.45
C VAL A 426 0.39 -14.10 -14.68
N VAL A 427 0.41 -15.34 -15.17
CA VAL A 427 -0.42 -15.76 -16.30
C VAL A 427 -1.91 -15.65 -15.99
N VAL A 428 -2.37 -16.06 -14.80
CA VAL A 428 -3.79 -15.90 -14.42
C VAL A 428 -4.19 -14.43 -14.36
N LEU A 429 -3.34 -13.56 -13.80
CA LEU A 429 -3.58 -12.12 -13.79
C LEU A 429 -3.66 -11.55 -15.19
N GLU A 430 -2.72 -11.92 -16.07
CA GLU A 430 -2.66 -11.44 -17.44
C GLU A 430 -3.83 -11.93 -18.28
N VAL A 431 -4.19 -13.21 -18.21
CA VAL A 431 -5.34 -13.78 -18.92
C VAL A 431 -6.64 -13.05 -18.55
N MET A 432 -6.80 -12.66 -17.28
CA MET A 432 -7.95 -11.88 -16.83
C MET A 432 -7.85 -10.41 -17.26
N ALA A 433 -6.66 -9.82 -17.18
CA ALA A 433 -6.42 -8.42 -17.52
C ALA A 433 -6.55 -8.15 -19.01
N TYR A 434 -6.19 -9.12 -19.86
CA TYR A 434 -6.16 -8.97 -21.30
C TYR A 434 -7.52 -8.53 -21.88
N PRO A 435 -8.66 -9.21 -21.64
CA PRO A 435 -9.96 -8.75 -22.14
C PRO A 435 -10.67 -7.73 -21.23
N LEU A 436 -10.48 -7.84 -19.90
CA LEU A 436 -11.29 -7.06 -18.95
C LEU A 436 -10.66 -5.75 -18.52
N PHE A 437 -9.32 -5.64 -18.55
CA PHE A 437 -8.61 -4.47 -18.07
C PHE A 437 -7.91 -3.74 -19.21
N PHE A 438 -6.85 -4.31 -19.79
CA PHE A 438 -6.05 -3.66 -20.83
C PHE A 438 -6.77 -3.63 -22.17
N GLY A 439 -7.47 -4.69 -22.55
CA GLY A 439 -8.32 -4.71 -23.75
C GLY A 439 -9.43 -3.65 -23.70
N PHE A 440 -9.99 -3.38 -22.52
CA PHE A 440 -10.93 -2.26 -22.35
C PHE A 440 -10.25 -0.91 -22.60
N VAL A 441 -9.09 -0.68 -22.00
CA VAL A 441 -8.36 0.59 -22.11
C VAL A 441 -7.83 0.85 -23.52
N GLU A 442 -7.54 -0.21 -24.27
CA GLU A 442 -6.94 -0.14 -25.60
C GLU A 442 -7.93 -0.29 -26.75
N THR A 443 -8.82 -1.28 -26.68
CA THR A 443 -9.69 -1.66 -27.80
C THR A 443 -11.08 -1.03 -27.69
N ASP A 444 -11.66 -1.04 -26.49
CA ASP A 444 -13.00 -0.48 -26.29
C ASP A 444 -12.97 1.05 -26.12
N THR A 445 -11.83 1.60 -25.72
CA THR A 445 -11.63 3.03 -25.44
C THR A 445 -10.33 3.52 -26.07
N ASP A 446 -10.14 4.83 -26.13
CA ASP A 446 -8.90 5.47 -26.58
C ASP A 446 -7.96 5.83 -25.41
N LEU A 447 -8.25 5.33 -24.20
CA LEU A 447 -7.61 5.77 -22.97
C LEU A 447 -6.11 5.44 -22.94
N ALA A 448 -5.69 4.26 -23.40
CA ALA A 448 -4.28 3.89 -23.50
C ALA A 448 -3.51 4.92 -24.32
N ARG A 449 -4.02 5.24 -25.52
CA ARG A 449 -3.41 6.19 -26.45
C ARG A 449 -3.32 7.59 -25.85
N ARG A 450 -4.40 8.07 -25.21
CA ARG A 450 -4.43 9.39 -24.58
C ARG A 450 -3.44 9.50 -23.42
N VAL A 451 -3.34 8.48 -22.58
CA VAL A 451 -2.37 8.44 -21.47
C VAL A 451 -0.95 8.42 -22.00
N VAL A 452 -0.62 7.55 -22.95
CA VAL A 452 0.72 7.46 -23.55
C VAL A 452 1.12 8.79 -24.20
N ALA A 453 0.21 9.40 -24.96
CA ALA A 453 0.45 10.70 -25.59
C ALA A 453 0.65 11.81 -24.56
N ALA A 454 -0.16 11.86 -23.51
CA ALA A 454 -0.05 12.85 -22.45
C ALA A 454 1.26 12.71 -21.67
N VAL A 455 1.68 11.48 -21.33
CA VAL A 455 2.96 11.23 -20.66
C VAL A 455 4.12 11.66 -21.58
N SER A 456 4.09 11.27 -22.86
CA SER A 456 5.12 11.67 -23.84
C SER A 456 5.28 13.18 -23.95
N ARG A 457 4.17 13.93 -24.04
CA ARG A 457 4.20 15.41 -24.04
C ARG A 457 4.83 15.99 -22.78
N ASN A 458 4.55 15.42 -21.61
CA ASN A 458 5.13 15.89 -20.36
C ASN A 458 6.65 15.61 -20.28
N TYR A 459 7.11 14.46 -20.78
CA TYR A 459 8.55 14.18 -20.90
C TYR A 459 9.23 15.16 -21.83
N GLN A 460 8.67 15.40 -23.02
CA GLN A 460 9.22 16.36 -23.98
C GLN A 460 9.31 17.76 -23.38
N ALA A 461 8.24 18.24 -22.74
CA ALA A 461 8.23 19.54 -22.08
C ALA A 461 9.27 19.64 -20.95
N ALA A 462 9.45 18.57 -20.16
CA ALA A 462 10.44 18.54 -19.08
C ALA A 462 11.90 18.50 -19.59
N LEU A 463 12.13 17.87 -20.75
CA LEU A 463 13.46 17.72 -21.35
C LEU A 463 13.84 18.89 -22.27
N GLU A 464 12.88 19.67 -22.78
CA GLU A 464 13.13 20.77 -23.72
C GLU A 464 14.18 21.78 -23.19
N PRO A 465 14.13 22.24 -21.93
CA PRO A 465 15.15 23.13 -21.38
C PRO A 465 16.55 22.49 -21.30
N LEU A 466 16.61 21.17 -21.22
CA LEU A 466 17.85 20.38 -21.12
C LEU A 466 18.39 19.95 -22.48
N ARG A 467 17.63 20.14 -23.56
CA ARG A 467 17.95 19.65 -24.89
C ARG A 467 19.31 20.13 -25.43
N PRO A 468 19.71 21.41 -25.28
CA PRO A 468 21.03 21.86 -25.71
C PRO A 468 22.17 21.16 -24.95
N LEU A 469 21.99 20.94 -23.65
CA LEU A 469 22.97 20.25 -22.79
C LEU A 469 23.08 18.77 -23.15
N LEU A 470 21.95 18.10 -23.37
CA LEU A 470 21.90 16.70 -23.77
C LEU A 470 22.50 16.49 -25.17
N ALA A 471 22.24 17.39 -26.11
CA ALA A 471 22.85 17.37 -27.44
C ALA A 471 24.38 17.56 -27.36
N GLY A 472 24.85 18.51 -26.55
CA GLY A 472 26.28 18.71 -26.30
C GLY A 472 26.95 17.50 -25.65
N ALA A 473 26.30 16.88 -24.66
CA ALA A 473 26.80 15.68 -24.00
C ALA A 473 26.83 14.46 -24.94
N ALA A 474 25.79 14.28 -25.77
CA ALA A 474 25.74 13.22 -26.77
C ALA A 474 26.82 13.40 -27.86
N ALA A 475 27.00 14.64 -28.34
CA ALA A 475 28.07 14.96 -29.29
C ALA A 475 29.46 14.71 -28.68
N ALA A 476 29.69 15.09 -27.42
CA ALA A 476 30.93 14.81 -26.71
C ALA A 476 31.17 13.31 -26.48
N ALA A 477 30.11 12.54 -26.17
CA ALA A 477 30.20 11.09 -26.01
C ALA A 477 30.49 10.37 -27.34
N LEU A 478 29.93 10.85 -28.46
CA LEU A 478 30.16 10.32 -29.80
C LEU A 478 31.52 10.72 -30.38
N ALA A 479 32.05 11.89 -30.02
CA ALA A 479 33.36 12.37 -30.47
C ALA A 479 34.54 11.60 -29.86
N GLY A 480 34.32 10.84 -28.77
CA GLY A 480 35.36 10.13 -28.04
C GLY A 480 36.45 11.07 -27.47
N PRO A 481 37.42 10.54 -26.71
CA PRO A 481 38.49 11.36 -26.12
C PRO A 481 39.44 12.00 -27.16
N GLY A 482 39.37 11.62 -28.45
CA GLY A 482 40.19 12.17 -29.53
C GLY A 482 39.57 13.35 -30.29
N GLY A 483 38.24 13.45 -30.39
CA GLY A 483 37.58 14.48 -31.22
C GLY A 483 37.60 15.89 -30.62
N ALA A 484 37.72 16.01 -29.28
CA ALA A 484 37.84 17.30 -28.61
C ALA A 484 39.18 18.01 -28.92
N ALA A 485 40.23 17.25 -29.23
CA ALA A 485 41.55 17.77 -29.61
C ALA A 485 41.61 18.26 -31.06
N ASP A 486 40.83 17.64 -31.97
CA ASP A 486 40.75 18.08 -33.37
C ASP A 486 39.84 19.30 -33.55
N ALA A 487 38.75 19.40 -32.79
CA ALA A 487 37.89 20.60 -32.79
C ALA A 487 38.64 21.86 -32.31
N SER A 488 39.54 21.71 -31.34
CA SER A 488 40.39 22.80 -30.84
C SER A 488 41.55 23.15 -31.78
N ARG A 489 42.04 22.20 -32.60
CA ARG A 489 43.02 22.47 -33.67
C ARG A 489 42.41 23.17 -34.87
N GLN A 490 41.19 22.83 -35.28
CA GLN A 490 40.51 23.51 -36.39
C GLN A 490 40.19 24.97 -36.04
N GLN A 491 39.76 25.24 -34.80
CA GLN A 491 39.48 26.61 -34.36
C GLN A 491 40.74 27.49 -34.21
N GLN A 492 41.94 26.88 -34.09
CA GLN A 492 43.23 27.58 -34.09
C GLN A 492 43.85 27.75 -35.49
N GLN A 493 43.32 27.09 -36.52
CA GLN A 493 43.76 27.26 -37.91
C GLN A 493 42.93 28.30 -38.67
N GLU A 494 41.79 28.74 -38.11
CA GLU A 494 40.92 29.79 -38.66
C GLU A 494 41.16 31.19 -38.03
N LEU A 495 42.13 31.31 -37.11
CA LEU A 495 42.67 32.57 -36.58
C LEU A 495 44.11 32.76 -37.08
#